data_AF-A0A6M2E4T4-F1
#
_entry.id   AF-A0A6M2E4T4-F1
#
_cell.length_a   1.000
_cell.length_b   1.000
_cell.length_c   1.000
_cell.angle_alpha   90.00
_cell.angle_beta   90.00
_cell.angle_gamma   90.00
#
_symmetry.space_group_name_H-M   'P 1'
#
loop_
_entity.id
_entity.type
_entity.pdbx_description
1 polymer ?
#
loop_
_entity_poly.entity_id
_entity_poly.type
_entity_poly.pdbx_seq_one_letter_code
_entity_poly.pdbx_strand_id
1 'polypeptide(L)'
;EESQVAGTPMFVVKAYLPVNESFGFTADLRSNTGGQAFPQCVFDHWQILPGDPLDGKSRPYNVVMETRKRKGLKDSLPDLDQYFDKL
;
A
#
# COMPACT_ATOMS: atom_id res chain seq x y z
N GLU A 1 14.01 0.80 12.49
CA GLU A 1 14.98 1.31 13.49
C GLU A 1 14.24 1.48 14.80
N GLU A 2 14.83 1.10 15.93
CA GLU A 2 14.26 1.32 17.25
C GLU A 2 15.30 2.03 18.12
N SER A 3 14.90 3.13 18.76
CA SER A 3 15.79 3.92 19.62
C SER A 3 15.04 4.46 20.84
N GLN A 4 15.64 4.35 22.02
CA GLN A 4 15.10 4.93 23.24
C GLN A 4 15.38 6.43 23.31
N VAL A 5 14.40 7.22 23.74
CA VAL A 5 14.57 8.66 23.97
C VAL A 5 15.22 8.88 25.33
N ALA A 6 16.49 9.29 25.32
CA ALA A 6 17.30 9.49 26.53
C ALA A 6 16.59 10.37 27.57
N GLY A 7 16.60 9.92 28.83
CA GLY A 7 15.95 10.64 29.94
C GLY A 7 14.43 10.45 30.04
N THR A 8 13.82 9.61 29.19
CA THR A 8 12.38 9.30 29.24
C THR A 8 12.11 7.80 29.07
N PRO A 9 10.93 7.29 29.46
CA PRO A 9 10.52 5.91 29.15
C PRO A 9 10.06 5.72 27.69
N MET A 10 10.18 6.73 26.83
CA MET A 10 9.66 6.68 25.46
C MET A 10 10.62 5.97 24.51
N PHE A 11 10.04 5.25 23.54
CA PHE A 11 10.74 4.60 22.44
C PHE A 11 10.26 5.19 21.11
N VAL A 12 11.20 5.37 20.17
CA VAL A 12 10.92 5.70 18.77
C VAL A 12 11.12 4.44 17.95
N VAL A 13 10.05 4.00 17.28
CA VAL A 13 10.05 2.86 16.37
C VAL A 13 9.74 3.35 14.96
N LYS A 14 10.64 3.07 14.01
CA LYS A 14 10.46 3.36 12.59
C LYS A 14 10.22 2.07 11.82
N ALA A 15 9.15 2.05 11.03
CA ALA A 15 8.77 0.98 10.13
C ALA A 15 8.20 1.56 8.83
N TYR A 16 8.18 0.74 7.78
CA TYR A 16 7.47 1.08 6.55
C TYR A 16 6.01 0.62 6.64
N LEU A 17 5.09 1.49 6.26
CA LEU A 17 3.66 1.24 6.23
C LEU A 17 3.16 1.41 4.79
N PRO A 18 2.64 0.35 4.13
CA PRO A 18 2.00 0.49 2.83
C PRO A 18 0.86 1.52 2.89
N VAL A 19 0.82 2.46 1.94
CA VAL A 19 -0.15 3.56 1.95
C VAL A 19 -1.59 3.06 1.92
N ASN A 20 -1.86 1.99 1.16
CA ASN A 20 -3.19 1.36 1.09
C ASN A 20 -3.64 0.71 2.40
N GLU A 21 -2.72 0.40 3.32
CA GLU A 21 -2.99 -0.18 4.65
C GLU A 21 -3.00 0.92 5.75
N SER A 22 -2.77 2.19 5.39
CA SER A 22 -2.63 3.30 6.36
C SER A 22 -3.96 3.90 6.82
N PHE A 23 -5.03 3.69 6.07
CA PHE A 23 -6.36 4.20 6.41
C PHE A 23 -6.91 3.47 7.64
N GLY A 24 -7.18 4.20 8.72
CA GLY A 24 -7.61 3.63 10.00
C GLY A 24 -6.46 3.23 10.95
N PHE A 25 -5.23 3.16 10.45
CA PHE A 25 -4.06 2.69 11.21
C PHE A 25 -3.86 3.40 12.56
N THR A 26 -4.12 4.71 12.64
CA THR A 26 -3.96 5.46 13.90
C THR A 26 -4.93 4.99 14.98
N ALA A 27 -6.19 4.69 14.61
CA ALA A 27 -7.17 4.19 15.56
C ALA A 27 -6.81 2.76 16.02
N ASP A 28 -6.39 1.91 15.09
CA ASP A 28 -6.00 0.53 15.37
C ASP A 28 -4.74 0.47 16.24
N LEU A 29 -3.72 1.27 15.93
CA LEU A 29 -2.51 1.32 16.74
C LEU A 29 -2.82 1.79 18.16
N ARG A 30 -3.69 2.79 18.31
CA ARG A 30 -4.09 3.31 19.62
C ARG A 30 -4.83 2.27 20.46
N SER A 31 -5.79 1.56 19.86
CA SER A 31 -6.54 0.52 20.56
C SER A 31 -5.65 -0.65 20.99
N ASN A 32 -4.71 -1.07 20.13
CA ASN A 32 -3.78 -2.17 20.40
C ASN A 32 -2.63 -1.81 21.36
N THR A 33 -2.43 -0.53 21.69
CA THR A 33 -1.36 -0.06 22.60
C THR A 33 -1.90 0.59 23.86
N GLY A 34 -3.20 0.44 24.15
CA GLY A 34 -3.83 1.06 25.31
C GLY A 34 -3.74 2.59 25.31
N GLY A 35 -3.65 3.21 24.13
CA GLY A 35 -3.54 4.65 23.97
C GLY A 35 -2.13 5.23 24.04
N GLN A 36 -1.09 4.39 24.21
CA GLN A 36 0.27 4.84 24.51
C GLN A 36 1.13 5.11 23.28
N ALA A 37 0.76 4.59 22.10
CA ALA A 37 1.48 4.86 20.87
C ALA A 37 0.91 6.07 20.11
N PHE A 38 1.81 6.89 19.57
CA PHE A 38 1.51 8.08 18.80
C PHE A 38 2.20 7.98 17.44
N PRO A 39 1.47 7.60 16.37
CA PRO A 39 2.08 7.44 15.06
C PRO A 39 2.36 8.80 14.40
N GLN A 40 3.51 8.90 13.74
CA GLN A 40 3.81 9.96 12.78
C GLN A 40 4.14 9.30 11.45
N CYS A 41 3.36 9.62 10.41
CA CYS A 41 3.54 9.05 9.08
C CYS A 41 4.00 10.13 8.11
N VAL A 42 5.09 9.86 7.39
CA VAL A 42 5.58 10.68 6.28
C VAL A 42 5.79 9.77 5.06
N PHE A 43 5.67 10.34 3.86
CA PHE A 43 6.04 9.60 2.66
C PHE A 43 7.54 9.31 2.66
N ASP A 44 7.91 8.08 2.35
CA ASP A 44 9.31 7.63 2.35
C ASP A 44 9.78 7.28 0.93
N HIS A 45 9.20 6.26 0.29
CA HIS A 45 9.59 5.81 -1.05
C HIS A 45 8.46 5.10 -1.80
N TRP A 46 8.72 4.78 -3.07
CA TRP A 46 7.90 3.87 -3.87
C TRP A 46 8.44 2.45 -3.75
N GLN A 47 7.63 1.54 -3.21
CA GLN A 47 7.94 0.12 -3.14
C GLN A 47 7.11 -0.64 -4.19
N ILE A 48 7.74 -1.58 -4.90
CA ILE A 48 7.04 -2.46 -5.83
C ILE A 48 6.12 -3.40 -5.05
N LEU A 49 4.84 -3.41 -5.41
CA LEU A 49 3.87 -4.37 -4.88
C LEU A 49 4.16 -5.75 -5.48
N PRO A 50 4.50 -6.78 -4.68
CA PRO A 50 4.82 -8.10 -5.21
C PRO A 50 3.58 -8.76 -5.85
N GLY A 51 3.80 -9.40 -7.00
CA GLY A 51 2.79 -10.13 -7.77
C GLY A 51 2.75 -9.69 -9.23
N ASP A 52 2.18 -10.52 -10.09
CA ASP A 52 1.99 -10.22 -11.50
C ASP A 52 0.67 -9.44 -11.71
N PRO A 53 0.69 -8.21 -12.25
CA PRO A 53 -0.53 -7.45 -12.53
C PRO A 53 -1.43 -8.08 -13.61
N LEU A 54 -0.98 -9.12 -14.31
CA LEU A 54 -1.76 -9.88 -15.29
C LEU A 54 -2.38 -11.16 -14.70
N ASP A 55 -1.91 -11.62 -13.55
CA ASP A 55 -2.49 -12.79 -12.86
C ASP A 55 -3.75 -12.37 -12.09
N GLY A 56 -4.90 -12.90 -12.53
CA GLY A 56 -6.22 -12.63 -11.95
C GLY A 56 -6.37 -12.92 -10.45
N LYS A 57 -5.41 -13.63 -9.83
CA LYS A 57 -5.41 -13.93 -8.39
C LYS A 57 -4.51 -12.99 -7.58
N SER A 58 -3.74 -12.12 -8.23
CA SER A 58 -2.75 -11.28 -7.56
C SER A 58 -3.37 -10.00 -6.98
N ARG A 59 -2.73 -9.45 -5.93
CA ARG A 59 -3.12 -8.14 -5.37
C ARG A 59 -2.92 -7.00 -6.40
N PRO A 60 -1.79 -6.92 -7.14
CA PRO A 60 -1.63 -5.93 -8.20
C PRO A 60 -2.76 -5.96 -9.24
N TYR A 61 -3.19 -7.15 -9.68
CA TYR A 61 -4.29 -7.29 -10.65
C TYR A 61 -5.57 -6.63 -10.15
N ASN A 62 -5.98 -6.92 -8.91
CA ASN A 62 -7.20 -6.34 -8.32
C ASN A 62 -7.14 -4.81 -8.30
N VAL A 63 -6.02 -4.22 -7.89
CA VAL A 63 -5.83 -2.77 -7.86
C VAL A 63 -5.92 -2.16 -9.27
N VAL A 64 -5.32 -2.81 -10.26
CA VAL A 64 -5.40 -2.39 -11.67
C VAL A 64 -6.85 -2.43 -12.17
N MET A 65 -7.54 -3.54 -11.96
CA MET A 65 -8.92 -3.74 -12.45
C MET A 65 -9.91 -2.77 -11.79
N GLU A 66 -9.86 -2.59 -10.47
CA GLU A 66 -10.68 -1.60 -9.76
C GLU A 66 -10.43 -0.17 -10.27
N THR A 67 -9.17 0.17 -10.52
CA THR A 67 -8.79 1.47 -11.06
C THR A 67 -9.31 1.67 -12.48
N ARG A 68 -9.19 0.65 -13.35
CA ARG A 68 -9.73 0.69 -14.72
C ARG A 68 -11.24 0.91 -14.72
N LYS A 69 -11.97 0.15 -13.91
CA LYS A 69 -13.43 0.29 -13.73
C LYS A 69 -13.80 1.69 -13.26
N ARG A 70 -13.12 2.23 -12.24
CA ARG A 70 -13.33 3.60 -11.74
C ARG A 70 -13.05 4.67 -12.80
N LYS A 71 -12.13 4.41 -13.74
CA LYS A 71 -11.80 5.32 -14.83
C LYS A 71 -12.67 5.14 -16.08
N GLY A 72 -13.65 4.23 -16.06
CA GLY A 72 -14.52 3.96 -17.21
C GLY A 72 -13.79 3.28 -18.37
N LEU A 73 -12.65 2.63 -18.10
CA LEU A 73 -11.94 1.83 -19.10
C LEU A 73 -12.58 0.45 -19.24
N LYS A 74 -12.23 -0.26 -20.31
CA LYS A 74 -12.66 -1.65 -20.53
C LYS A 74 -12.31 -2.49 -19.29
N ASP A 75 -13.29 -3.24 -18.79
CA ASP A 75 -13.18 -4.15 -17.64
C ASP A 75 -12.47 -5.47 -18.01
N SER A 76 -11.37 -5.31 -18.74
CA SER A 76 -10.41 -6.35 -19.08
C SER A 76 -9.05 -5.69 -19.25
N LEU A 77 -7.98 -6.46 -19.06
CA LEU A 77 -6.68 -6.02 -19.51
C LEU A 77 -6.70 -5.89 -21.04
N PRO A 78 -5.94 -4.93 -21.61
CA PRO A 78 -5.72 -4.87 -23.04
C PRO A 78 -5.03 -6.14 -23.52
N ASP A 79 -5.52 -6.69 -24.63
CA ASP A 79 -4.87 -7.81 -25.30
C ASP A 79 -3.70 -7.27 -26.14
N LEU A 80 -2.62 -8.04 -26.24
CA LEU A 80 -1.43 -7.64 -26.98
C LEU A 80 -1.75 -7.42 -28.47
N ASP A 81 -2.69 -8.19 -29.02
CA ASP A 81 -3.21 -8.06 -30.39
C ASP A 81 -3.80 -6.68 -30.70
N GLN A 82 -4.22 -5.91 -29.70
CA GLN A 82 -4.73 -4.54 -29.90
C GLN A 82 -3.62 -3.55 -30.26
N TYR A 83 -2.36 -3.93 -30.06
CA TYR A 83 -1.19 -3.08 -30.29
C TYR A 83 -0.32 -3.54 -31.46
N PHE A 84 -0.54 -4.75 -31.97
CA PHE A 84 0.14 -5.23 -33.16
C PHE A 84 -0.61 -4.83 -34.42
N ASP A 85 0.10 -4.21 -35.36
CA ASP A 85 -0.41 -4.00 -36.70
C ASP A 85 -0.25 -5.30 -37.51
N LYS A 86 -1.33 -5.76 -38.12
CA LYS A 86 -1.28 -7.00 -38.92
C LYS A 86 -0.74 -6.63 -40.30
N LEU A 87 0.45 -7.14 -40.61
CA LEU A 87 1.05 -7.10 -41.95
C LEU A 87 0.16 -7.80 -42.99
#